data_AF-A0A1Q4GUE1-F1
#
_entry.id   AF-A0A1Q4GUE1-F1
#
_cell.length_a   1.000
_cell.length_b   1.000
_cell.length_c   1.000
_cell.angle_alpha   90.00
_cell.angle_beta   90.00
_cell.angle_gamma   90.00
#
_symmetry.space_group_name_H-M   'P 1'
#
loop_
_entity.id
_entity.type
_entity.pdbx_description
1 polymer ?
#
loop_
_entity_poly.entity_id
_entity_poly.type
_entity_poly.pdbx_seq_one_letter_code
_entity_poly.pdbx_strand_id
1 'polypeptide(L)'
;MVALRYLDQDPGDPAYPTRILVTPDFLRMDGGADDGDFVLLDRRAQRVFSVMRESRVTMVFGAGSVPRKPETWSARLERRAGATGIVRYRLMLGDVVCSEGSVAPRAASDAARALTELKTALAATQYRVWRDTPPEMRHDCDLANLVWEAGTVPGLGLPLEEREFSGRSRVLQQEAREPMQPRLFRLPQGYAVIDAPS
;
A
#
# COMPACT_ATOMS: atom_id res chain seq x y z
N MET A 1 19.52 1.91 1.39
CA MET A 1 18.06 1.69 1.23
C MET A 1 17.32 2.95 1.65
N VAL A 2 16.10 3.16 1.15
CA VAL A 2 15.22 4.23 1.67
C VAL A 2 14.41 3.63 2.81
N ALA A 3 14.30 4.36 3.92
CA ALA A 3 13.46 4.03 5.05
C ALA A 3 12.41 5.12 5.24
N LEU A 4 11.15 4.71 5.30
CA LEU A 4 10.02 5.57 5.59
C LEU A 4 9.38 5.11 6.89
N ARG A 5 9.05 6.04 7.78
CA ARG A 5 8.25 5.78 8.97
C ARG A 5 6.93 6.51 8.84
N TYR A 6 5.85 5.77 8.99
CA TYR A 6 4.49 6.25 8.98
C TYR A 6 3.86 6.04 10.35
N LEU A 7 2.87 6.87 10.64
CA LEU A 7 1.88 6.61 11.66
C LEU A 7 0.58 6.28 10.93
N ASP A 8 0.18 5.01 10.98
CA ASP A 8 -1.06 4.51 10.39
C ASP A 8 -2.15 4.49 11.46
N GLN A 9 -3.41 4.62 11.04
CA GLN A 9 -4.55 4.50 11.93
C GLN A 9 -5.71 3.87 11.17
N ASP A 10 -6.22 2.76 11.69
CA ASP A 10 -7.46 2.15 11.24
C ASP A 10 -8.67 2.78 11.95
N PRO A 11 -9.87 2.74 11.33
CA PRO A 11 -11.05 3.40 11.89
C PRO A 11 -11.42 2.83 13.25
N GLY A 12 -11.47 3.69 14.28
CA GLY A 12 -11.82 3.28 15.64
C GLY A 12 -10.65 2.77 16.49
N ASP A 13 -9.47 2.59 15.90
CA ASP A 13 -8.28 2.11 16.58
C ASP A 13 -7.28 3.23 16.91
N PRO A 14 -6.40 3.03 17.93
CA PRO A 14 -5.25 3.89 18.15
C PRO A 14 -4.29 3.87 16.96
N ALA A 15 -3.63 5.00 16.72
CA ALA A 15 -2.60 5.07 15.69
C ALA A 15 -1.38 4.21 16.06
N TYR A 16 -0.78 3.56 15.07
CA TYR A 16 0.34 2.63 15.23
C TYR A 16 1.48 2.92 14.25
N PRO A 17 2.75 2.68 14.64
CA PRO A 17 3.88 2.92 13.76
C PRO A 17 3.99 1.84 12.69
N THR A 18 4.27 2.28 11.46
CA THR A 18 4.63 1.42 10.33
C THR A 18 5.95 1.89 9.75
N ARG A 19 6.79 0.95 9.32
CA ARG A 19 8.06 1.23 8.63
C ARG A 19 8.04 0.57 7.26
N ILE A 20 8.46 1.32 6.25
CA ILE A 20 8.63 0.83 4.88
C ILE A 20 10.11 0.96 4.50
N LEU A 21 10.72 -0.16 4.10
CA LEU A 21 12.11 -0.21 3.64
C LEU A 21 12.14 -0.55 2.15
N VAL A 22 12.82 0.26 1.35
CA VAL A 22 12.84 0.12 -0.11
C VAL A 22 14.27 -0.01 -0.64
N THR A 23 14.45 -0.98 -1.51
CA THR A 23 15.66 -1.30 -2.26
C THR A 23 15.29 -1.48 -3.74
N PRO A 24 16.27 -1.56 -4.67
CA PRO A 24 15.98 -1.83 -6.06
C PRO A 24 15.16 -3.12 -6.29
N ASP A 25 15.33 -4.13 -5.43
CA ASP A 25 14.74 -5.46 -5.62
C ASP A 25 13.55 -5.76 -4.71
N PHE A 26 13.44 -5.04 -3.58
CA PHE A 26 12.44 -5.32 -2.56
C PHE A 26 11.81 -4.07 -1.95
N LEU A 27 10.55 -4.20 -1.55
CA LEU A 27 9.92 -3.35 -0.55
C LEU A 27 9.51 -4.22 0.63
N ARG A 28 9.80 -3.78 1.86
CA ARG A 28 9.36 -4.42 3.10
C ARG A 28 8.51 -3.45 3.92
N MET A 29 7.40 -3.92 4.49
CA MET A 29 6.61 -3.19 5.48
C MET A 29 6.57 -3.97 6.79
N ASP A 30 6.85 -3.32 7.92
CA ASP A 30 6.76 -3.91 9.26
C ASP A 30 6.37 -2.86 10.31
N GLY A 31 6.17 -3.27 11.57
CA GLY A 31 5.85 -2.38 12.69
C GLY A 31 7.06 -1.59 13.25
N GLY A 32 8.21 -1.61 12.58
CA GLY A 32 9.46 -0.99 13.04
C GLY A 32 10.42 -1.92 13.79
N ALA A 33 10.00 -3.14 14.13
CA ALA A 33 10.84 -4.19 14.71
C ALA A 33 11.34 -5.16 13.62
N ASP A 34 12.63 -5.47 13.63
CA ASP A 34 13.28 -6.32 12.61
C ASP A 34 12.85 -7.81 12.73
N ASP A 35 12.48 -8.22 13.94
CA ASP A 35 12.07 -9.57 14.33
C ASP A 35 10.55 -9.73 14.45
N GLY A 36 9.77 -8.71 14.07
CA GLY A 36 8.31 -8.77 13.98
C GLY A 36 7.81 -9.31 12.64
N ASP A 37 6.49 -9.40 12.55
CA ASP A 37 5.76 -9.71 11.31
C ASP A 37 6.04 -8.66 10.23
N PHE A 38 6.01 -9.09 8.98
CA PHE A 38 6.28 -8.19 7.87
C PHE A 38 5.61 -8.61 6.57
N VAL A 39 5.39 -7.62 5.71
CA VAL A 39 5.06 -7.81 4.30
C VAL A 39 6.31 -7.55 3.48
N LEU A 40 6.60 -8.42 2.50
CA LEU A 40 7.71 -8.28 1.58
C LEU A 40 7.19 -8.37 0.15
N LEU A 41 7.43 -7.34 -0.64
CA LEU A 41 7.31 -7.38 -2.09
C LEU A 41 8.68 -7.73 -2.68
N ASP A 42 8.74 -8.83 -3.43
CA ASP A 42 9.78 -9.05 -4.45
C ASP A 42 9.36 -8.31 -5.72
N ARG A 43 10.10 -7.26 -6.07
CA ARG A 43 9.77 -6.34 -7.17
C ARG A 43 10.03 -6.97 -8.54
N ARG A 44 11.00 -7.89 -8.63
CA ARG A 44 11.33 -8.57 -9.89
C ARG A 44 10.31 -9.66 -10.21
N ALA A 45 9.91 -10.41 -9.19
CA ALA A 45 8.90 -11.45 -9.33
C ALA A 45 7.45 -10.94 -9.23
N GLN A 46 7.27 -9.67 -8.86
CA GLN A 46 5.97 -9.04 -8.57
C GLN A 46 5.12 -9.90 -7.61
N ARG A 47 5.75 -10.41 -6.56
CA ARG A 47 5.13 -11.31 -5.56
C ARG A 47 5.20 -10.70 -4.18
N VAL A 48 4.09 -10.78 -3.45
CA VAL A 48 4.02 -10.29 -2.08
C VAL A 48 3.97 -11.47 -1.12
N PHE A 49 4.69 -11.35 -0.02
CA PHE A 49 4.75 -12.33 1.06
C PHE A 49 4.35 -11.65 2.35
N SER A 50 3.30 -12.12 3.02
CA SER A 50 3.00 -11.75 4.40
C SER A 50 3.55 -12.83 5.32
N VAL A 51 4.50 -12.45 6.17
CA VAL A 51 5.20 -13.34 7.09
C VAL A 51 4.68 -13.11 8.50
N MET A 52 4.01 -14.12 9.02
CA MET A 52 3.47 -14.18 10.37
C MET A 52 4.40 -15.06 11.21
N ARG A 53 5.24 -14.44 12.05
CA ARG A 53 6.32 -15.13 12.76
C ARG A 53 5.82 -15.97 13.91
N GLU A 54 4.84 -15.48 14.66
CA GLU A 54 4.26 -16.21 15.79
C GLU A 54 3.66 -17.55 15.35
N SER A 55 2.89 -17.54 14.26
CA SER A 55 2.27 -18.74 13.68
C SER A 55 3.18 -19.50 12.70
N ARG A 56 4.37 -18.97 12.39
CA ARG A 56 5.33 -19.53 11.42
C ARG A 56 4.72 -19.80 10.04
N VAL A 57 3.94 -18.84 9.55
CA VAL A 57 3.28 -18.89 8.24
C VAL A 57 3.84 -17.81 7.32
N THR A 58 4.07 -18.17 6.06
CA THR A 58 4.26 -17.23 4.95
C THR A 58 3.09 -17.34 4.01
N MET A 59 2.24 -16.33 3.99
CA MET A 59 1.16 -16.21 3.02
C MET A 59 1.67 -15.52 1.75
N VAL A 60 1.45 -16.14 0.59
CA VAL A 60 1.96 -15.69 -0.72
C VAL A 60 0.83 -15.12 -1.54
N PHE A 61 0.97 -13.88 -1.99
CA PHE A 61 0.07 -13.23 -2.92
C PHE A 61 0.75 -13.20 -4.29
N GLY A 62 0.24 -14.03 -5.19
CA GLY A 62 0.69 -14.12 -6.57
C GLY A 62 -0.04 -13.15 -7.48
N ALA A 63 0.43 -13.09 -8.74
CA ALA A 63 -0.30 -12.40 -9.78
C ALA A 63 -1.70 -13.00 -9.94
N GLY A 64 -2.71 -12.15 -9.98
CA GLY A 64 -4.08 -12.51 -10.31
C GLY A 64 -4.65 -11.57 -11.36
N SER A 65 -5.87 -11.87 -11.83
CA SER A 65 -6.58 -10.99 -12.75
C SER A 65 -7.64 -10.19 -12.01
N VAL A 66 -7.70 -8.90 -12.31
CA VAL A 66 -8.82 -8.03 -11.93
C VAL A 66 -9.73 -7.88 -13.15
N PRO A 67 -11.05 -7.79 -12.97
CA PRO A 67 -11.92 -7.51 -14.11
C PRO A 67 -11.59 -6.15 -14.72
N ARG A 68 -11.93 -6.00 -16.00
CA ARG A 68 -11.85 -4.71 -16.67
C ARG A 68 -12.67 -3.70 -15.88
N LYS A 69 -12.10 -2.52 -15.68
CA LYS A 69 -12.80 -1.34 -15.16
C LYS A 69 -14.10 -1.11 -15.96
N PRO A 70 -15.27 -0.96 -15.31
CA PRO A 70 -16.54 -0.71 -15.99
C PRO A 70 -16.48 0.57 -16.83
N GLU A 71 -17.22 0.62 -17.94
CA GLU A 71 -17.27 1.82 -18.80
C GLU A 71 -17.92 3.01 -18.10
N THR A 72 -18.81 2.73 -17.14
CA THR A 72 -19.45 3.73 -16.27
C THR A 72 -18.54 4.23 -15.15
N TRP A 73 -17.34 3.66 -14.99
CA TRP A 73 -16.41 4.04 -13.93
C TRP A 73 -15.81 5.42 -14.19
N SER A 74 -16.20 6.41 -13.37
CA SER A 74 -15.78 7.80 -13.51
C SER A 74 -15.00 8.26 -12.28
N ALA A 75 -13.75 7.80 -12.19
CA ALA A 75 -12.81 8.30 -11.18
C ALA A 75 -12.17 9.62 -11.65
N ARG A 76 -12.01 10.57 -10.72
CA ARG A 76 -11.35 11.85 -10.97
C ARG A 76 -10.30 12.11 -9.89
N LEU A 77 -9.10 12.46 -10.32
CA LEU A 77 -8.04 12.93 -9.41
C LEU A 77 -7.95 14.45 -9.47
N GLU A 78 -8.48 15.11 -8.45
CA GLU A 78 -8.29 16.55 -8.27
C GLU A 78 -6.94 16.82 -7.63
N ARG A 79 -6.26 17.87 -8.09
CA ARG A 79 -4.94 18.28 -7.61
C ARG A 79 -4.94 19.77 -7.32
N ARG A 80 -4.32 20.17 -6.21
CA ARG A 80 -4.12 21.57 -5.83
C ARG A 80 -2.71 21.75 -5.31
N ALA A 81 -2.13 22.93 -5.54
CA ALA A 81 -0.85 23.27 -4.94
C ALA A 81 -0.97 23.27 -3.40
N GLY A 82 -0.01 22.64 -2.73
CA GLY A 82 0.18 22.73 -1.29
C GLY A 82 1.28 23.73 -0.95
N ALA A 83 2.03 23.46 0.12
CA ALA A 83 3.30 24.15 0.37
C ALA A 83 4.33 23.82 -0.72
N THR A 84 5.46 24.53 -0.74
CA THR A 84 6.53 24.32 -1.73
C THR A 84 6.93 22.85 -1.84
N GLY A 85 6.80 22.27 -3.04
CA GLY A 85 7.13 20.87 -3.31
C GLY A 85 6.07 19.86 -2.88
N ILE A 86 4.90 20.31 -2.41
CA ILE A 86 3.78 19.47 -1.98
C ILE A 86 2.57 19.68 -2.89
N VAL A 87 1.90 18.59 -3.25
CA VAL A 87 0.62 18.59 -3.97
C VAL A 87 -0.44 18.00 -3.06
N ARG A 88 -1.56 18.69 -2.89
CA ARG A 88 -2.77 18.14 -2.27
C ARG A 88 -3.61 17.45 -3.33
N TYR A 89 -4.21 16.32 -2.99
CA TYR A 89 -5.05 15.57 -3.92
C TYR A 89 -6.38 15.16 -3.29
N ARG A 90 -7.36 14.89 -4.16
CA ARG A 90 -8.58 14.15 -3.84
C ARG A 90 -8.84 13.16 -4.96
N LEU A 91 -8.96 11.88 -4.63
CA LEU A 91 -9.47 10.85 -5.51
C LEU A 91 -10.98 10.75 -5.31
N MET A 92 -11.73 11.06 -6.35
CA MET A 92 -13.18 11.10 -6.36
C MET A 92 -13.73 9.96 -7.21
N LEU A 93 -14.88 9.42 -6.81
CA LEU A 93 -15.74 8.61 -7.66
C LEU A 93 -17.14 9.24 -7.68
N GLY A 94 -17.52 9.83 -8.82
CA GLY A 94 -18.67 10.75 -8.84
C GLY A 94 -18.44 11.92 -7.87
N ASP A 95 -19.37 12.11 -6.94
CA ASP A 95 -19.30 13.15 -5.90
C ASP A 95 -18.72 12.65 -4.56
N VAL A 96 -18.28 11.40 -4.49
CA VAL A 96 -17.73 10.79 -3.27
C VAL A 96 -16.20 10.92 -3.26
N VAL A 97 -15.65 11.43 -2.15
CA VAL A 97 -14.20 11.44 -1.90
C VAL A 97 -13.78 10.05 -1.41
N CYS A 98 -13.08 9.29 -2.25
CA CYS A 98 -12.58 7.96 -1.88
C CYS A 98 -11.28 8.01 -1.09
N SER A 99 -10.40 8.96 -1.41
CA SER A 99 -9.23 9.28 -0.60
C SER A 99 -8.77 10.71 -0.83
N GLU A 100 -8.15 11.31 0.17
CA GLU A 100 -7.53 12.63 0.07
C GLU A 100 -6.26 12.74 0.91
N GLY A 101 -5.42 13.72 0.59
CA GLY A 101 -4.22 13.96 1.35
C GLY A 101 -3.20 14.80 0.60
N SER A 102 -1.92 14.53 0.88
CA SER A 102 -0.81 15.24 0.25
C SER A 102 0.34 14.32 -0.13
N VAL A 103 1.04 14.70 -1.20
CA VAL A 103 2.19 13.98 -1.74
C VAL A 103 3.35 14.94 -1.99
N ALA A 104 4.57 14.43 -1.93
CA ALA A 104 5.78 15.12 -2.38
C ALA A 104 6.26 14.51 -3.72
N PRO A 105 6.03 15.15 -4.88
CA PRO A 105 6.30 14.55 -6.20
C PRO A 105 7.77 14.17 -6.46
N ARG A 106 8.71 14.83 -5.79
CA ARG A 106 10.15 14.63 -6.00
C ARG A 106 10.84 13.88 -4.86
N ALA A 107 10.15 13.63 -3.75
CA ALA A 107 10.70 12.89 -2.62
C ALA A 107 10.64 11.39 -2.88
N ALA A 108 11.69 10.66 -2.45
CA ALA A 108 11.82 9.21 -2.55
C ALA A 108 11.09 8.53 -3.74
N SER A 109 11.37 8.97 -4.98
CA SER A 109 10.60 8.53 -6.17
C SER A 109 10.59 7.00 -6.37
N ASP A 110 11.68 6.31 -6.02
CA ASP A 110 11.72 4.84 -6.04
C ASP A 110 10.80 4.21 -4.98
N ALA A 111 10.63 4.84 -3.81
CA ALA A 111 9.71 4.36 -2.80
C ALA A 111 8.25 4.56 -3.23
N ALA A 112 7.92 5.70 -3.83
CA ALA A 112 6.60 5.93 -4.43
C ALA A 112 6.29 4.89 -5.52
N ARG A 113 7.26 4.59 -6.39
CA ARG A 113 7.15 3.52 -7.39
C ARG A 113 6.95 2.13 -6.75
N ALA A 114 7.72 1.79 -5.73
CA ALA A 114 7.60 0.51 -5.03
C ALA A 114 6.23 0.36 -4.32
N LEU A 115 5.66 1.45 -3.81
CA LEU A 115 4.29 1.46 -3.28
C LEU A 115 3.24 1.19 -4.36
N THR A 116 3.40 1.79 -5.55
CA THR A 116 2.56 1.47 -6.72
C THR A 116 2.67 -0.01 -7.11
N GLU A 117 3.88 -0.56 -7.15
CA GLU A 117 4.13 -1.97 -7.46
C GLU A 117 3.46 -2.89 -6.41
N LEU A 118 3.57 -2.57 -5.12
CA LEU A 118 2.92 -3.31 -4.04
C LEU A 118 1.39 -3.29 -4.19
N LYS A 119 0.79 -2.10 -4.35
CA LYS A 119 -0.66 -1.96 -4.51
C LYS A 119 -1.15 -2.72 -5.74
N THR A 120 -0.39 -2.68 -6.84
CA THR A 120 -0.73 -3.42 -8.07
C THR A 120 -0.67 -4.93 -7.86
N ALA A 121 0.37 -5.45 -7.18
CA ALA A 121 0.50 -6.88 -6.92
C ALA A 121 -0.63 -7.43 -6.02
N LEU A 122 -1.20 -6.60 -5.15
CA LEU A 122 -2.30 -6.97 -4.26
C LEU A 122 -3.69 -6.79 -4.89
N ALA A 123 -3.83 -6.09 -6.01
CA ALA A 123 -5.13 -5.67 -6.56
C ALA A 123 -6.10 -6.83 -6.82
N ALA A 124 -5.61 -7.99 -7.29
CA ALA A 124 -6.46 -9.16 -7.54
C ALA A 124 -7.04 -9.75 -6.24
N THR A 125 -6.20 -9.86 -5.20
CA THR A 125 -6.65 -10.30 -3.89
C THR A 125 -7.63 -9.29 -3.28
N GLN A 126 -7.34 -7.98 -3.39
CA GLN A 126 -8.24 -6.93 -2.89
C GLN A 126 -9.61 -6.98 -3.58
N TYR A 127 -9.64 -7.24 -4.89
CA TYR A 127 -10.89 -7.42 -5.62
C TYR A 127 -11.70 -8.63 -5.12
N ARG A 128 -11.04 -9.74 -4.78
CA ARG A 128 -11.72 -10.91 -4.21
C ARG A 128 -12.25 -10.67 -2.82
N VAL A 129 -11.43 -10.07 -1.95
CA VAL A 129 -11.86 -9.67 -0.61
C VAL A 129 -13.12 -8.80 -0.71
N TRP A 130 -13.12 -7.79 -1.57
CA TRP A 130 -14.30 -6.96 -1.83
C TRP A 130 -15.51 -7.77 -2.33
N ARG A 131 -15.29 -8.73 -3.22
CA ARG A 131 -16.36 -9.63 -3.72
C ARG A 131 -16.93 -10.55 -2.65
N ASP A 132 -16.13 -10.92 -1.65
CA ASP A 132 -16.53 -11.84 -0.58
C ASP A 132 -17.09 -11.08 0.64
N THR A 133 -16.80 -9.78 0.77
CA THR A 133 -17.45 -8.86 1.73
C THR A 133 -18.98 -8.86 1.54
N PRO A 134 -19.80 -8.82 2.59
CA PRO A 134 -21.26 -8.69 2.45
C PRO A 134 -21.66 -7.45 1.62
N PRO A 135 -22.66 -7.53 0.72
CA PRO A 135 -23.03 -6.41 -0.17
C PRO A 135 -23.26 -5.07 0.52
N GLU A 136 -23.84 -5.09 1.71
CA GLU A 136 -24.11 -3.92 2.56
C GLU A 136 -22.85 -3.23 3.11
N MET A 137 -21.71 -3.92 3.10
CA MET A 137 -20.40 -3.41 3.51
C MET A 137 -19.47 -3.12 2.32
N ARG A 138 -19.91 -3.37 1.08
CA ARG A 138 -19.12 -3.08 -0.12
C ARG A 138 -19.26 -1.61 -0.46
N HIS A 139 -18.11 -0.95 -0.64
CA HIS A 139 -18.09 0.41 -1.17
C HIS A 139 -17.23 0.47 -2.43
N ASP A 140 -17.70 1.19 -3.44
CA ASP A 140 -16.93 1.38 -4.67
C ASP A 140 -15.60 2.12 -4.40
N CYS A 141 -15.52 2.91 -3.34
CA CYS A 141 -14.27 3.54 -2.94
C CYS A 141 -13.18 2.53 -2.55
N ASP A 142 -13.53 1.33 -2.11
CA ASP A 142 -12.55 0.25 -1.88
C ASP A 142 -11.92 -0.17 -3.21
N LEU A 143 -12.75 -0.34 -4.26
CA LEU A 143 -12.28 -0.65 -5.61
C LEU A 143 -11.45 0.48 -6.20
N ALA A 144 -11.81 1.74 -5.95
CA ALA A 144 -11.02 2.89 -6.37
C ALA A 144 -9.62 2.85 -5.75
N ASN A 145 -9.54 2.79 -4.41
CA ASN A 145 -8.29 2.89 -3.67
C ASN A 145 -7.37 1.67 -3.82
N LEU A 146 -7.95 0.46 -3.94
CA LEU A 146 -7.21 -0.80 -3.81
C LEU A 146 -7.07 -1.60 -5.11
N VAL A 147 -7.89 -1.31 -6.13
CA VAL A 147 -7.94 -2.13 -7.36
C VAL A 147 -7.69 -1.28 -8.61
N TRP A 148 -8.60 -0.37 -8.94
CA TRP A 148 -8.67 0.25 -10.25
C TRP A 148 -7.94 1.59 -10.38
N GLU A 149 -7.70 2.30 -9.27
CA GLU A 149 -6.91 3.54 -9.19
C GLU A 149 -5.73 3.40 -8.22
N ALA A 150 -5.36 2.16 -7.86
CA ALA A 150 -4.42 1.88 -6.78
C ALA A 150 -3.03 2.51 -6.99
N GLY A 151 -2.61 2.69 -8.25
CA GLY A 151 -1.37 3.36 -8.63
C GLY A 151 -1.47 4.88 -8.78
N THR A 152 -2.67 5.46 -8.78
CA THR A 152 -2.91 6.87 -9.15
C THR A 152 -2.28 7.84 -8.16
N VAL A 153 -2.49 7.63 -6.85
CA VAL A 153 -1.93 8.48 -5.78
C VAL A 153 -0.40 8.32 -5.65
N PRO A 154 0.15 7.11 -5.43
CA PRO A 154 1.61 6.95 -5.37
C PRO A 154 2.31 7.29 -6.69
N GLY A 155 1.61 7.26 -7.83
CA GLY A 155 2.09 7.78 -9.11
C GLY A 155 2.30 9.30 -9.14
N LEU A 156 1.68 10.07 -8.22
CA LEU A 156 1.93 11.50 -8.08
C LEU A 156 3.22 11.82 -7.30
N GLY A 157 3.69 10.91 -6.45
CA GLY A 157 4.80 11.14 -5.53
C GLY A 157 4.71 10.33 -4.24
N LEU A 158 5.65 10.57 -3.33
CA LEU A 158 5.64 9.96 -2.01
C LEU A 158 4.43 10.48 -1.20
N PRO A 159 3.52 9.61 -0.72
CA PRO A 159 2.45 10.03 0.18
C PRO A 159 3.00 10.57 1.50
N LEU A 160 2.66 11.81 1.81
CA LEU A 160 2.95 12.45 3.09
C LEU A 160 1.79 12.24 4.05
N GLU A 161 0.56 12.39 3.55
CA GLU A 161 -0.67 12.20 4.31
C GLU A 161 -1.71 11.54 3.39
N GLU A 162 -2.50 10.62 3.93
CA GLU A 162 -3.62 9.97 3.24
C GLU A 162 -4.73 9.71 4.27
N ARG A 163 -5.98 10.01 3.88
CA ARG A 163 -7.21 9.62 4.56
C ARG A 163 -8.11 8.97 3.52
N GLU A 164 -8.52 7.74 3.78
CA GLU A 164 -9.44 6.99 2.94
C GLU A 164 -10.89 7.16 3.42
N PHE A 165 -11.84 6.90 2.53
CA PHE A 165 -13.28 6.90 2.83
C PHE A 165 -13.65 5.97 3.99
N SER A 166 -12.93 4.85 4.13
CA SER A 166 -13.09 3.91 5.24
C SER A 166 -12.81 4.54 6.61
N GLY A 167 -12.13 5.69 6.65
CA GLY A 167 -11.61 6.34 7.85
C GLY A 167 -10.14 6.00 8.12
N ARG A 168 -9.56 5.03 7.40
CA ARG A 168 -8.15 4.67 7.51
C ARG A 168 -7.27 5.87 7.14
N SER A 169 -6.14 6.04 7.84
CA SER A 169 -5.20 7.10 7.52
C SER A 169 -3.76 6.74 7.73
N ARG A 170 -2.91 7.55 7.12
CA ARG A 170 -1.46 7.41 7.11
C ARG A 170 -0.83 8.80 7.13
N VAL A 171 0.17 9.00 7.99
CA VAL A 171 0.97 10.23 8.03
C VAL A 171 2.46 9.89 8.07
N LEU A 172 3.25 10.42 7.14
CA LEU A 172 4.69 10.26 7.10
C LEU A 172 5.32 11.02 8.27
N GLN A 173 6.04 10.29 9.12
CA GLN A 173 6.79 10.84 10.24
C GLN A 173 8.24 11.10 9.85
N GLN A 174 8.83 10.23 9.03
CA GLN A 174 10.25 10.32 8.69
C GLN A 174 10.56 9.68 7.33
N GLU A 175 11.43 10.33 6.55
CA GLU A 175 12.17 9.76 5.43
C GLU A 175 13.66 9.76 5.76
N ALA A 176 14.35 8.64 5.53
CA ALA A 176 15.79 8.51 5.74
C ALA A 176 16.45 7.62 4.69
N ARG A 177 17.76 7.79 4.52
CA ARG A 177 18.62 6.83 3.80
C ARG A 177 19.44 6.06 4.82
N GLU A 178 19.33 4.74 4.77
CA GLU A 178 20.02 3.84 5.69
C GLU A 178 20.94 2.87 4.94
N PRO A 179 21.99 2.33 5.58
CA PRO A 179 22.77 1.23 5.02
C PRO A 179 21.89 0.02 4.66
N MET A 180 22.23 -0.68 3.58
CA MET A 180 21.52 -1.88 3.18
C MET A 180 21.70 -2.99 4.22
N GLN A 181 20.60 -3.59 4.68
CA GLN A 181 20.61 -4.74 5.59
C GLN A 181 19.97 -5.97 4.91
N PRO A 182 20.73 -6.78 4.16
CA PRO A 182 20.17 -7.86 3.34
C PRO A 182 19.33 -8.88 4.11
N ARG A 183 19.62 -9.10 5.40
CA ARG A 183 18.87 -10.03 6.26
C ARG A 183 17.38 -9.65 6.42
N LEU A 184 17.04 -8.37 6.32
CA LEU A 184 15.65 -7.91 6.47
C LEU A 184 14.76 -8.29 5.28
N PHE A 185 15.35 -8.61 4.13
CA PHE A 185 14.65 -8.91 2.89
C PHE A 185 14.67 -10.41 2.56
N ARG A 186 14.88 -11.27 3.56
CA ARG A 186 14.86 -12.72 3.40
C ARG A 186 13.61 -13.30 4.05
N LEU A 187 12.98 -14.25 3.37
CA LEU A 187 11.93 -15.06 3.96
C LEU A 187 12.53 -16.02 4.99
N PRO A 188 11.86 -16.24 6.14
CA PRO A 188 12.30 -17.22 7.12
C PRO A 188 12.19 -18.65 6.56
N GLN A 189 13.15 -19.50 6.93
CA GLN A 189 13.15 -20.90 6.54
C GLN A 189 12.25 -21.74 7.44
N GLY A 190 11.67 -22.81 6.90
CA GLY A 190 10.85 -23.76 7.65
C GLY A 190 9.52 -23.19 8.18
N TYR A 191 9.00 -22.15 7.52
CA TYR A 191 7.63 -21.67 7.72
C TYR A 191 6.70 -22.41 6.78
N ALA A 192 5.46 -22.65 7.20
CA ALA A 192 4.42 -23.14 6.31
C ALA A 192 4.13 -22.09 5.24
N VAL A 193 3.96 -22.50 3.99
CA VAL A 193 3.65 -21.61 2.87
C VAL A 193 2.20 -21.82 2.46
N ILE A 194 1.43 -20.74 2.42
CA ILE A 194 0.01 -20.75 2.06
C ILE A 194 -0.19 -19.75 0.91
N ASP A 195 -0.77 -20.18 -0.20
CA ASP A 195 -1.17 -19.23 -1.24
C ASP A 195 -2.43 -18.49 -0.79
N ALA A 196 -2.38 -17.16 -0.84
CA ALA A 196 -3.55 -16.33 -0.63
C ALA A 196 -4.58 -16.61 -1.75
N PRO A 197 -5.88 -16.50 -1.49
CA PRO A 197 -6.89 -16.60 -2.53
C PRO A 197 -6.69 -15.47 -3.56
N SER A 198 -6.12 -15.81 -4.73
CA SER A 198 -5.67 -14.89 -5.78
C SER A 198 -6.41 -15.02 -7.09
#